data_AF-A0A935ZZ10-F1
#
_entry.id   AF-A0A935ZZ10-F1
#
_cell.length_a   1.000
_cell.length_b   1.000
_cell.length_c   1.000
_cell.angle_alpha   90.00
_cell.angle_beta   90.00
_cell.angle_gamma   90.00
#
_symmetry.space_group_name_H-M   'P 1'
#
loop_
_entity.id
_entity.type
_entity.pdbx_description
1 polymer ?
#
loop_
_entity_poly.entity_id
_entity_poly.type
_entity_poly.pdbx_seq_one_letter_code
_entity_poly.pdbx_strand_id
1 'polypeptide(L)'
;MSDREQVTTRTAQGRARDEAEIRGIVGGGPRWGGPVVASLLALAVSLPTHAAAPEPATAAPTAAKAEGKAAAAPSAADMEEVKRVYGEGKAKYATKDYDGAIADWTRALALLPETDENLEVRNDLVYNIATAQEKAYEIDRDVTRLRKAKALLEDFLANYQLLYKPDERTIEEFKRVRERIATLDTRISEAEKHAPPPVVVGVENAEKKRRDAAMNEILRTDPVLSKQYKSGRGMIIGGSIALATGGVFLLGALAFAGNSGPGERALPIALAGVGVAGVVAGSVLLGFGVPRRKHAKQEAASRVVFAPTLVPRRAGAAGYAGLGVLARF
;
A
#
# COMPACT_ATOMS: atom_id res chain seq x y z
N MET A 1 -7.02 47.48 26.94
CA MET A 1 -6.64 46.88 25.64
C MET A 1 -5.36 46.07 25.84
N SER A 2 -5.41 44.88 26.47
CA SER A 2 -4.14 44.15 26.77
C SER A 2 -4.18 42.62 26.79
N ASP A 3 -5.34 41.96 26.95
CA ASP A 3 -5.33 40.48 27.03
C ASP A 3 -5.85 39.77 25.78
N ARG A 4 -6.74 40.38 24.99
CA ARG A 4 -7.28 39.74 23.77
C ARG A 4 -6.28 39.70 22.60
N GLU A 5 -5.38 40.68 22.50
CA GLU A 5 -4.38 40.72 21.43
C GLU A 5 -3.21 39.75 21.67
N GLN A 6 -2.93 39.38 22.92
CA GLN A 6 -1.88 38.40 23.23
C GLN A 6 -2.33 36.95 22.96
N VAL A 7 -3.63 36.65 23.07
CA VAL A 7 -4.16 35.31 22.79
C VAL A 7 -4.23 35.05 21.28
N THR A 8 -4.61 36.06 20.49
CA THR A 8 -4.67 35.94 19.02
C THR A 8 -3.28 35.79 18.39
N THR A 9 -2.28 36.53 18.89
CA THR A 9 -0.89 36.41 18.44
C THR A 9 -0.26 35.06 18.80
N ARG A 10 -0.55 34.51 19.99
CA ARG A 10 -0.05 33.18 20.40
C ARG A 10 -0.67 32.03 19.60
N THR A 11 -1.94 32.18 19.21
CA THR A 11 -2.66 31.20 18.38
C THR A 11 -2.16 31.23 16.92
N ALA A 12 -1.89 32.43 16.39
CA ALA A 12 -1.31 32.60 15.06
C ALA A 12 0.14 32.08 14.99
N GLN A 13 0.93 32.28 16.06
CA GLN A 13 2.30 31.75 16.15
C GLN A 13 2.35 30.23 16.29
N GLY A 14 1.39 29.61 16.99
CA GLY A 14 1.27 28.14 17.04
C GLY A 14 0.95 27.54 15.66
N ARG A 15 -0.06 28.12 14.99
CA ARG A 15 -0.49 27.71 13.64
C ARG A 15 0.60 27.82 12.59
N ALA A 16 1.38 28.91 12.60
CA ALA A 16 2.51 29.10 11.68
C ALA A 16 3.68 28.13 11.97
N ARG A 17 3.82 27.65 13.21
CA ARG A 17 4.85 26.68 13.60
C ARG A 17 4.50 25.27 13.14
N ASP A 18 3.22 24.91 13.26
CA ASP A 18 2.68 23.64 12.74
C ASP A 18 2.72 23.62 11.19
N GLU A 19 2.42 24.74 10.52
CA GLU A 19 2.56 24.91 9.06
C GLU A 19 4.01 24.75 8.56
N ALA A 20 4.99 25.26 9.30
CA ALA A 20 6.41 25.12 8.97
C ALA A 20 6.91 23.68 9.16
N GLU A 21 6.37 22.97 10.16
CA GLU A 21 6.66 21.54 10.40
C GLU A 21 6.03 20.65 9.33
N ILE A 22 4.83 21.00 8.84
CA ILE A 22 4.15 20.31 7.72
C ILE A 22 4.94 20.47 6.41
N ARG A 23 5.39 21.70 6.07
CA ARG A 23 6.26 21.93 4.91
C ARG A 23 7.61 21.22 5.01
N GLY A 24 8.18 21.10 6.21
CA GLY A 24 9.46 20.42 6.42
C GLY A 24 9.41 18.90 6.25
N ILE A 25 8.25 18.28 6.46
CA ILE A 25 8.06 16.82 6.43
C ILE A 25 7.61 16.33 5.05
N VAL A 26 6.84 17.13 4.31
CA VAL A 26 6.28 16.77 2.98
C VAL A 26 6.97 17.51 1.82
N GLY A 27 7.46 18.73 2.03
CA GLY A 27 8.13 19.58 1.03
C GLY A 27 9.55 19.14 0.60
N GLY A 28 9.85 17.86 0.73
CA GLY A 28 11.04 17.23 0.15
C GLY A 28 10.71 16.62 -1.20
N GLY A 29 10.45 17.46 -2.21
CA GLY A 29 10.54 17.01 -3.61
C GLY A 29 11.90 16.31 -3.84
N PRO A 30 12.01 15.36 -4.78
CA PRO A 30 13.17 14.48 -4.88
C PRO A 30 14.45 15.27 -5.15
N ARG A 31 15.24 15.54 -4.10
CA ARG A 31 16.61 16.02 -4.19
C ARG A 31 17.50 14.82 -4.52
N TRP A 32 17.56 14.45 -5.79
CA TRP A 32 18.60 13.53 -6.25
C TRP A 32 19.94 14.29 -6.29
N GLY A 33 20.78 14.08 -5.28
CA GLY A 33 22.18 14.53 -5.27
C GLY A 33 22.76 14.77 -3.89
N GLY A 34 23.37 13.74 -3.27
CA GLY A 34 24.30 13.87 -2.13
C GLY A 34 23.93 13.02 -0.90
N PRO A 35 24.89 12.30 -0.29
CA PRO A 35 24.65 11.55 0.94
C PRO A 35 24.70 12.49 2.15
N VAL A 36 23.94 12.21 3.22
CA VAL A 36 24.36 12.34 4.63
C VAL A 36 23.20 12.02 5.60
N VAL A 37 23.42 10.93 6.33
CA VAL A 37 23.17 10.66 7.76
C VAL A 37 21.73 10.75 8.30
N ALA A 38 21.16 9.57 8.53
CA ALA A 38 19.98 9.36 9.38
C ALA A 38 20.40 9.16 10.84
N SER A 39 19.92 10.02 11.73
CA SER A 39 19.93 9.79 13.18
C SER A 39 18.59 9.18 13.58
N LEU A 40 18.61 7.93 14.04
CA LEU A 40 17.46 7.25 14.64
C LEU A 40 17.60 7.27 16.16
N LEU A 41 16.64 7.89 16.84
CA LEU A 41 16.48 7.78 18.29
C LEU A 41 15.37 6.77 18.57
N ALA A 42 15.73 5.71 19.28
CA ALA A 42 14.83 4.68 19.75
C ALA A 42 14.04 5.17 20.96
N LEU A 43 12.76 4.81 21.05
CA LEU A 43 12.08 4.70 22.33
C LEU A 43 11.14 3.49 22.32
N ALA A 44 11.46 2.53 23.19
CA ALA A 44 10.63 1.40 23.53
C ALA A 44 9.76 1.77 24.74
N VAL A 45 8.46 1.47 24.70
CA VAL A 45 7.63 1.28 25.90
C VAL A 45 6.60 0.18 25.64
N SER A 46 6.41 -0.64 26.67
CA SER A 46 5.72 -1.93 26.70
C SER A 46 4.24 -1.83 27.13
N LEU A 47 3.36 -2.61 26.47
CA LEU A 47 2.21 -3.43 26.95
C LEU A 47 1.02 -2.73 27.69
N PRO A 48 -0.26 -3.22 27.58
CA PRO A 48 -0.62 -4.64 27.72
C PRO A 48 -1.67 -5.23 26.76
N THR A 49 -1.59 -6.55 26.66
CA THR A 49 -2.59 -7.50 26.17
C THR A 49 -3.87 -7.43 27.00
N HIS A 50 -5.04 -7.30 26.35
CA HIS A 50 -6.31 -7.71 26.93
C HIS A 50 -7.01 -8.72 26.01
N ALA A 51 -7.38 -9.84 26.62
CA ALA A 51 -8.02 -10.98 26.00
C ALA A 51 -9.52 -10.72 25.78
N ALA A 52 -10.05 -11.40 24.76
CA ALA A 52 -11.41 -11.33 24.27
C ALA A 52 -12.44 -12.11 25.11
N ALA A 53 -13.72 -11.73 24.98
CA ALA A 53 -14.88 -12.60 25.11
C ALA A 53 -16.05 -12.07 24.23
N PRO A 54 -17.04 -12.90 23.82
CA PRO A 54 -17.55 -12.87 22.44
C PRO A 54 -19.06 -12.55 22.24
N GLU A 55 -19.39 -12.30 20.96
CA GLU A 55 -20.67 -12.50 20.21
C GLU A 55 -21.87 -11.53 20.42
N PRO A 56 -22.84 -11.39 19.48
CA PRO A 56 -23.06 -12.14 18.21
C PRO A 56 -23.26 -11.29 16.94
N ALA A 57 -23.29 -11.99 15.80
CA ALA A 57 -23.59 -11.49 14.47
C ALA A 57 -25.08 -11.18 14.25
N THR A 58 -25.39 -10.12 13.49
CA THR A 58 -26.16 -10.14 12.22
C THR A 58 -26.44 -8.73 11.70
N ALA A 59 -26.62 -8.66 10.37
CA ALA A 59 -27.15 -7.56 9.56
C ALA A 59 -26.15 -6.55 8.94
N ALA A 60 -25.96 -6.70 7.64
CA ALA A 60 -25.70 -5.63 6.69
C ALA A 60 -26.50 -5.96 5.40
N PRO A 61 -26.74 -5.03 4.46
CA PRO A 61 -26.59 -3.57 4.54
C PRO A 61 -27.84 -2.83 4.01
N THR A 62 -28.15 -1.65 4.57
CA THR A 62 -28.93 -0.63 3.84
C THR A 62 -28.00 0.50 3.43
N ALA A 63 -27.94 0.72 2.12
CA ALA A 63 -27.24 1.82 1.49
C ALA A 63 -27.80 3.16 2.00
N ALA A 64 -27.05 3.80 2.90
CA ALA A 64 -27.26 5.18 3.28
C ALA A 64 -26.34 6.05 2.40
N LYS A 65 -26.99 6.87 1.58
CA LYS A 65 -26.47 8.02 0.88
C LYS A 65 -25.53 8.81 1.81
N ALA A 66 -24.27 8.94 1.42
CA ALA A 66 -23.29 9.76 2.12
C ALA A 66 -23.70 11.24 1.97
N GLU A 67 -24.44 11.76 2.93
CA GLU A 67 -24.64 13.19 3.11
C GLU A 67 -23.36 13.78 3.71
N GLY A 68 -22.88 14.85 3.07
CA GLY A 68 -21.62 15.50 3.39
C GLY A 68 -21.56 15.93 4.84
N LYS A 69 -20.81 15.17 5.65
CA LYS A 69 -20.30 15.66 6.92
C LYS A 69 -19.33 16.78 6.58
N ALA A 70 -19.65 18.01 7.01
CA ALA A 70 -18.72 19.14 6.94
C ALA A 70 -17.36 18.66 7.44
N ALA A 71 -16.37 18.72 6.55
CA ALA A 71 -15.05 18.15 6.75
C ALA A 71 -14.37 18.89 7.91
N ALA A 72 -14.43 18.31 9.11
CA ALA A 72 -13.61 18.76 10.21
C ALA A 72 -12.15 18.61 9.80
N ALA A 73 -11.31 19.61 10.12
CA ALA A 73 -9.87 19.51 9.94
C ALA A 73 -9.36 18.21 10.61
N PRO A 74 -8.37 17.53 10.01
CA PRO A 74 -7.86 16.28 10.56
C PRO A 74 -7.36 16.54 11.98
N SER A 75 -7.67 15.64 12.92
CA SER A 75 -7.15 15.75 14.28
C SER A 75 -5.63 15.54 14.29
N ALA A 76 -4.94 16.01 15.33
CA ALA A 76 -3.50 15.76 15.48
C ALA A 76 -3.16 14.25 15.43
N ALA A 77 -4.05 13.41 15.96
CA ALA A 77 -3.93 11.95 15.88
C ALA A 77 -4.10 11.42 14.44
N ASP A 78 -5.01 12.00 13.66
CA ASP A 78 -5.17 11.65 12.24
C ASP A 78 -3.91 12.01 11.46
N MET A 79 -3.27 13.15 11.76
CA MET A 79 -2.03 13.56 11.10
C MET A 79 -0.82 12.68 11.48
N GLU A 80 -0.73 12.22 12.72
CA GLU A 80 0.28 11.21 13.11
C GLU A 80 0.07 9.89 12.38
N GLU A 81 -1.19 9.43 12.28
CA GLU A 81 -1.53 8.21 11.55
C GLU A 81 -1.25 8.35 10.04
N VAL A 82 -1.56 9.50 9.43
CA VAL A 82 -1.19 9.81 8.04
C VAL A 82 0.32 9.70 7.83
N LYS A 83 1.12 10.32 8.71
CA LYS A 83 2.60 10.25 8.63
C LYS A 83 3.10 8.81 8.75
N ARG A 84 2.56 8.05 9.71
CA ARG A 84 2.93 6.65 9.94
C ARG A 84 2.64 5.79 8.71
N VAL A 85 1.39 5.82 8.23
CA VAL A 85 0.96 5.02 7.08
C VAL A 85 1.66 5.45 5.79
N TYR A 86 1.92 6.75 5.60
CA TYR A 86 2.74 7.24 4.48
C TYR A 86 4.15 6.65 4.50
N GLY A 87 4.79 6.61 5.67
CA GLY A 87 6.10 6.00 5.89
C GLY A 87 6.11 4.50 5.59
N GLU A 88 5.08 3.77 6.02
CA GLU A 88 4.91 2.34 5.71
C GLU A 88 4.78 2.10 4.20
N GLY A 89 4.01 2.94 3.50
CA GLY A 89 3.88 2.87 2.05
C GLY A 89 5.21 3.10 1.34
N LYS A 90 6.03 4.06 1.79
CA LYS A 90 7.39 4.28 1.28
C LYS A 90 8.30 3.07 1.48
N ALA A 91 8.27 2.47 2.66
CA ALA A 91 9.06 1.28 2.95
C ALA A 91 8.66 0.11 2.03
N LYS A 92 7.35 -0.13 1.88
CA LYS A 92 6.82 -1.17 0.98
C LYS A 92 7.20 -0.91 -0.47
N TYR A 93 7.07 0.33 -0.94
CA TYR A 93 7.48 0.73 -2.29
C TYR A 93 8.97 0.44 -2.53
N ALA A 94 9.84 0.80 -1.59
CA ALA A 94 11.28 0.54 -1.68
C ALA A 94 11.61 -0.96 -1.77
N THR A 95 10.79 -1.81 -1.13
CA THR A 95 10.90 -3.27 -1.20
C THR A 95 10.16 -3.90 -2.39
N LYS A 96 9.66 -3.09 -3.34
CA LYS A 96 8.85 -3.50 -4.51
C LYS A 96 7.51 -4.16 -4.15
N ASP A 97 7.05 -4.04 -2.91
CA ASP A 97 5.68 -4.36 -2.52
C ASP A 97 4.76 -3.20 -2.92
N TYR A 98 4.54 -3.08 -4.22
CA TYR A 98 3.78 -1.95 -4.78
C TYR A 98 2.29 -2.02 -4.40
N ASP A 99 1.71 -3.21 -4.30
CA ASP A 99 0.32 -3.37 -3.85
C ASP A 99 0.15 -2.95 -2.39
N GLY A 100 1.10 -3.33 -1.52
CA GLY A 100 1.14 -2.87 -0.14
C GLY A 100 1.34 -1.35 -0.02
N ALA A 101 2.21 -0.76 -0.85
CA ALA A 101 2.42 0.68 -0.89
C ALA A 101 1.17 1.45 -1.34
N ILE A 102 0.50 0.97 -2.39
CA ILE A 102 -0.78 1.54 -2.87
C ILE A 102 -1.83 1.50 -1.76
N ALA A 103 -1.95 0.38 -1.05
CA ALA A 103 -2.95 0.24 0.01
C ALA A 103 -2.71 1.22 1.17
N ASP A 104 -1.46 1.39 1.60
CA ASP A 104 -1.11 2.32 2.66
C ASP A 104 -1.31 3.78 2.21
N TRP A 105 -0.76 4.18 1.08
CA TRP A 105 -0.93 5.56 0.59
C TRP A 105 -2.38 5.91 0.29
N THR A 106 -3.20 4.95 -0.14
CA THR A 106 -4.64 5.15 -0.30
C THR A 106 -5.33 5.38 1.04
N ARG A 107 -4.91 4.68 2.10
CA ARG A 107 -5.41 4.90 3.46
C ARG A 107 -4.98 6.28 3.98
N ALA A 108 -3.72 6.67 3.77
CA ALA A 108 -3.24 8.00 4.13
C ALA A 108 -4.05 9.11 3.41
N LEU A 109 -4.33 8.92 2.11
CA LEU A 109 -5.16 9.84 1.33
C LEU A 109 -6.58 9.96 1.87
N ALA A 110 -7.18 8.85 2.31
CA ALA A 110 -8.54 8.83 2.87
C ALA A 110 -8.66 9.50 4.25
N LEU A 111 -7.56 9.58 5.00
CA LEU A 111 -7.50 10.25 6.30
C LEU A 111 -7.34 11.77 6.17
N LEU A 112 -6.90 12.27 5.02
CA LEU A 112 -6.74 13.69 4.75
C LEU A 112 -8.04 14.26 4.16
N PRO A 113 -8.71 15.23 4.81
CA PRO A 113 -9.82 15.94 4.21
C PRO A 113 -9.45 16.66 2.91
N GLU A 114 -10.43 16.84 2.03
CA GLU A 114 -10.27 17.56 0.77
C GLU A 114 -10.43 19.07 1.00
N THR A 115 -9.41 19.66 1.61
CA THR A 115 -9.34 21.09 1.94
C THR A 115 -8.07 21.69 1.34
N ASP A 116 -8.08 23.00 1.06
CA ASP A 116 -6.93 23.72 0.50
C ASP A 116 -5.64 23.47 1.32
N GLU A 117 -5.78 23.39 2.65
CA GLU A 117 -4.68 23.11 3.59
C GLU A 117 -4.01 21.74 3.37
N ASN A 118 -4.78 20.73 2.95
CA ASN A 118 -4.28 19.35 2.77
C ASN A 118 -3.98 19.01 1.31
N LEU A 119 -4.36 19.88 0.37
CA LEU A 119 -4.38 19.53 -1.05
C LEU A 119 -2.98 19.25 -1.60
N GLU A 120 -1.93 19.91 -1.08
CA GLU A 120 -0.52 19.62 -1.41
C GLU A 120 -0.14 18.18 -1.02
N VAL A 121 -0.40 17.79 0.23
CA VAL A 121 -0.09 16.44 0.74
C VAL A 121 -0.90 15.37 0.00
N ARG A 122 -2.18 15.66 -0.29
CA ARG A 122 -3.03 14.77 -1.07
C ARG A 122 -2.51 14.58 -2.49
N ASN A 123 -2.05 15.64 -3.15
CA ASN A 123 -1.46 15.59 -4.47
C ASN A 123 -0.17 14.72 -4.50
N ASP A 124 0.69 14.85 -3.49
CA ASP A 124 1.88 14.01 -3.36
C ASP A 124 1.52 12.53 -3.18
N LEU A 125 0.49 12.22 -2.38
CA LEU A 125 -0.01 10.86 -2.22
C LEU A 125 -0.55 10.29 -3.53
N VAL A 126 -1.36 11.07 -4.26
CA VAL A 126 -1.91 10.70 -5.57
C VAL A 126 -0.78 10.39 -6.57
N TYR A 127 0.25 11.25 -6.62
CA TYR A 127 1.41 11.03 -7.48
C TYR A 127 2.18 9.76 -7.11
N ASN A 128 2.38 9.51 -5.82
CA ASN A 128 3.04 8.30 -5.33
C ASN A 128 2.24 7.03 -5.67
N ILE A 129 0.91 7.06 -5.48
CA ILE A 129 0.02 5.94 -5.85
C ILE A 129 0.09 5.68 -7.36
N ALA A 130 0.01 6.72 -8.20
CA ALA A 130 0.13 6.58 -9.65
C ALA A 130 1.47 5.92 -10.04
N THR A 131 2.56 6.33 -9.39
CA THR A 131 3.89 5.75 -9.61
C THR A 131 3.96 4.28 -9.18
N ALA A 132 3.36 3.92 -8.05
CA ALA A 132 3.29 2.52 -7.63
C ALA A 132 2.44 1.67 -8.58
N GLN A 133 1.36 2.21 -9.14
CA GLN A 133 0.57 1.50 -10.15
C GLN A 133 1.39 1.19 -11.41
N GLU A 134 2.17 2.16 -11.91
CA GLU A 134 3.07 1.92 -13.03
C GLU A 134 4.12 0.86 -12.75
N LYS A 135 4.69 0.88 -11.55
CA LYS A 135 5.68 -0.12 -11.13
C LYS A 135 5.09 -1.50 -10.90
N ALA A 136 3.86 -1.58 -10.41
CA ALA A 136 3.14 -2.84 -10.31
C ALA A 136 2.83 -3.42 -11.70
N TYR A 137 2.49 -2.58 -12.69
CA TYR A 137 2.32 -3.02 -14.09
C TYR A 137 3.61 -3.63 -14.66
N GLU A 138 4.79 -3.08 -14.34
CA GLU A 138 6.06 -3.66 -14.79
C GLU A 138 6.23 -5.12 -14.34
N ILE A 139 5.59 -5.51 -13.22
CA ILE A 139 5.63 -6.86 -12.65
C ILE A 139 4.53 -7.76 -13.22
N ASP A 140 3.26 -7.37 -13.12
CA ASP A 140 2.13 -8.25 -13.43
C ASP A 140 1.50 -8.05 -14.81
N ARG A 141 1.90 -6.98 -15.51
CA ARG A 141 1.39 -6.59 -16.84
C ARG A 141 -0.13 -6.37 -16.89
N ASP A 142 -0.76 -6.07 -15.76
CA ASP A 142 -2.16 -5.72 -15.72
C ASP A 142 -2.37 -4.28 -16.21
N VAL A 143 -2.86 -4.13 -17.45
CA VAL A 143 -3.13 -2.83 -18.09
C VAL A 143 -4.08 -1.94 -17.27
N THR A 144 -4.92 -2.51 -16.41
CA THR A 144 -5.79 -1.71 -15.53
C THR A 144 -5.00 -0.84 -14.57
N ARG A 145 -3.76 -1.21 -14.22
CA ARG A 145 -2.87 -0.39 -13.39
C ARG A 145 -2.44 0.87 -14.10
N LEU A 146 -2.08 0.78 -15.38
CA LEU A 146 -1.74 1.97 -16.19
C LEU A 146 -2.94 2.91 -16.32
N ARG A 147 -4.15 2.37 -16.51
CA ARG A 147 -5.38 3.17 -16.55
C ARG A 147 -5.63 3.91 -15.23
N LYS A 148 -5.43 3.22 -14.09
CA LYS A 148 -5.52 3.85 -12.75
C LYS A 148 -4.46 4.93 -12.55
N ALA A 149 -3.22 4.67 -12.97
CA ALA A 149 -2.14 5.67 -12.89
C ALA A 149 -2.47 6.93 -13.70
N LYS A 150 -2.98 6.76 -14.93
CA LYS A 150 -3.41 7.87 -15.77
C LYS A 150 -4.50 8.69 -15.09
N ALA A 151 -5.58 8.04 -14.63
CA ALA A 151 -6.69 8.73 -13.97
C ALA A 151 -6.25 9.51 -12.72
N LEU A 152 -5.34 8.96 -11.92
CA LEU A 152 -4.76 9.65 -10.76
C LEU A 152 -3.95 10.88 -11.17
N LEU A 153 -3.18 10.83 -12.26
CA LEU A 153 -2.42 11.99 -12.74
C LEU A 153 -3.33 13.06 -13.38
N GLU A 154 -4.43 12.67 -14.01
CA GLU A 154 -5.44 13.60 -14.50
C GLU A 154 -6.11 14.36 -13.32
N ASP A 155 -6.46 13.63 -12.26
CA ASP A 155 -6.99 14.21 -11.01
C ASP A 155 -5.97 15.14 -10.34
N PHE A 156 -4.70 14.71 -10.27
CA PHE A 156 -3.60 15.55 -9.80
C PHE A 156 -3.53 16.87 -10.57
N LEU A 157 -3.60 16.85 -11.91
CA LEU A 157 -3.56 18.08 -12.70
C LEU A 157 -4.76 18.99 -12.42
N ALA A 158 -5.96 18.44 -12.29
CA ALA A 158 -7.14 19.21 -11.96
C ALA A 158 -6.99 19.92 -10.60
N ASN A 159 -6.52 19.18 -9.58
CA ASN A 159 -6.33 19.69 -8.23
C ASN A 159 -5.15 20.67 -8.13
N TYR A 160 -4.07 20.42 -8.86
CA TYR A 160 -2.90 21.31 -8.89
C TYR A 160 -3.23 22.68 -9.52
N GLN A 161 -4.20 22.74 -10.46
CA GLN A 161 -4.66 24.02 -11.04
C GLN A 161 -5.41 24.88 -10.03
N LEU A 162 -6.06 24.24 -9.04
CA LEU A 162 -6.81 24.94 -8.00
C LEU A 162 -5.87 25.59 -6.97
N LEU A 163 -4.73 24.95 -6.69
CA LEU A 163 -3.78 25.42 -5.66
C LEU A 163 -2.86 26.53 -6.12
N TYR A 164 -2.33 26.39 -7.35
CA TYR A 164 -1.20 27.18 -7.78
C TYR A 164 -1.59 28.12 -8.90
N LYS A 165 -1.28 29.40 -8.72
CA LYS A 165 -1.35 30.36 -9.82
C LYS A 165 -0.34 29.96 -10.88
N PRO A 166 -0.64 30.18 -12.18
CA PRO A 166 0.33 29.93 -13.24
C PRO A 166 1.60 30.77 -13.00
N ASP A 167 2.67 30.11 -12.58
CA ASP A 167 4.04 30.60 -12.55
C ASP A 167 4.96 29.60 -13.27
N GLU A 168 6.21 29.99 -13.52
CA GLU A 168 7.15 29.18 -14.32
C GLU A 168 7.30 27.75 -13.78
N ARG A 169 7.46 27.60 -12.45
CA ARG A 169 7.60 26.29 -11.80
C ARG A 169 6.34 25.45 -11.94
N THR A 170 5.18 26.05 -11.75
CA THR A 170 3.87 25.39 -11.86
C THR A 170 3.64 24.93 -13.30
N ILE A 171 3.96 25.76 -14.28
CA ILE A 171 3.87 25.44 -15.71
C ILE A 171 4.77 24.26 -16.08
N GLU A 172 5.99 24.20 -15.55
CA GLU A 172 6.91 23.08 -15.75
C GLU A 172 6.38 21.77 -15.17
N GLU A 173 5.85 21.78 -13.95
CA GLU A 173 5.25 20.58 -13.35
C GLU A 173 4.01 20.12 -14.14
N PHE A 174 3.15 21.05 -14.58
CA PHE A 174 2.03 20.73 -15.49
C PHE A 174 2.51 20.04 -16.76
N LYS A 175 3.54 20.58 -17.40
CA LYS A 175 4.11 20.02 -18.62
C LYS A 175 4.63 18.61 -18.37
N ARG A 176 5.41 18.40 -17.31
CA ARG A 176 5.96 17.09 -16.93
C ARG A 176 4.88 16.05 -16.70
N VAL A 177 3.83 16.38 -15.97
CA VAL A 177 2.74 15.44 -15.68
C VAL A 177 1.93 15.13 -16.95
N ARG A 178 1.69 16.12 -17.83
CA ARG A 178 1.05 15.89 -19.13
C ARG A 178 1.87 14.96 -20.03
N GLU A 179 3.19 15.14 -20.09
CA GLU A 179 4.08 14.25 -20.84
C GLU A 179 4.05 12.82 -20.28
N ARG A 180 3.98 12.67 -18.96
CA ARG A 180 3.80 11.37 -18.30
C ARG A 180 2.46 10.73 -18.65
N ILE A 181 1.36 11.49 -18.67
CA ILE A 181 0.04 11.01 -19.11
C ILE A 181 0.10 10.55 -20.57
N ALA A 182 0.71 11.33 -21.47
CA ALA A 182 0.88 10.94 -22.87
C ALA A 182 1.68 9.63 -23.01
N THR A 183 2.73 9.47 -22.20
CA THR A 183 3.51 8.22 -22.13
C THR A 183 2.66 7.05 -21.67
N LEU A 184 1.78 7.25 -20.68
CA LEU A 184 0.84 6.23 -20.24
C LEU A 184 -0.17 5.84 -21.32
N ASP A 185 -0.68 6.80 -22.10
CA ASP A 185 -1.56 6.53 -23.23
C ASP A 185 -0.91 5.64 -24.29
N THR A 186 0.34 5.93 -24.64
CA THR A 186 1.11 5.08 -25.54
C THR A 186 1.26 3.67 -24.97
N ARG A 187 1.68 3.54 -23.70
CA ARG A 187 1.87 2.24 -23.04
C ARG A 187 0.57 1.44 -22.90
N ILE A 188 -0.56 2.09 -22.64
CA ILE A 188 -1.88 1.46 -22.60
C ILE A 188 -2.24 0.93 -23.99
N SER A 189 -2.13 1.76 -25.03
CA SER A 189 -2.41 1.34 -26.41
C SER A 189 -1.53 0.17 -26.85
N GLU A 190 -0.24 0.19 -26.53
CA GLU A 190 0.68 -0.90 -26.81
C GLU A 190 0.33 -2.18 -26.05
N ALA A 191 0.00 -2.07 -24.76
CA ALA A 191 -0.42 -3.22 -23.94
C ALA A 191 -1.72 -3.85 -24.47
N GLU A 192 -2.66 -3.04 -24.94
CA GLU A 192 -3.93 -3.50 -25.52
C GLU A 192 -3.74 -4.18 -26.88
N LYS A 193 -2.80 -3.72 -27.72
CA LYS A 193 -2.46 -4.37 -29.00
C LYS A 193 -1.87 -5.77 -28.82
N HIS A 194 -1.16 -6.00 -27.73
CA HIS A 194 -0.52 -7.29 -27.40
C HIS A 194 -1.37 -8.14 -26.46
N ALA A 195 -2.53 -7.63 -26.01
CA ALA A 195 -3.47 -8.41 -25.22
C ALA A 195 -4.22 -9.37 -26.15
N PRO A 196 -4.45 -10.64 -25.74
CA PRO A 196 -5.38 -11.52 -26.45
C PRO A 196 -6.76 -10.82 -26.58
N PRO A 197 -7.55 -11.16 -27.62
CA PRO A 197 -8.79 -10.45 -27.95
C PRO A 197 -9.71 -10.31 -26.73
N PRO A 198 -10.46 -9.20 -26.65
CA PRO A 198 -11.16 -8.81 -25.44
C PRO A 198 -12.13 -9.91 -25.01
N VAL A 199 -11.81 -10.58 -23.90
CA VAL A 199 -12.82 -11.25 -23.11
C VAL A 199 -13.70 -10.13 -22.53
N VAL A 200 -15.02 -10.23 -22.72
CA VAL A 200 -15.98 -9.23 -22.27
C VAL A 200 -15.74 -8.92 -20.79
N VAL A 201 -15.27 -7.70 -20.49
CA VAL A 201 -14.66 -7.27 -19.21
C VAL A 201 -15.59 -7.40 -17.99
N GLY A 202 -16.91 -7.52 -18.21
CA GLY A 202 -17.87 -7.84 -17.14
C GLY A 202 -17.89 -9.31 -16.71
N VAL A 203 -17.57 -10.22 -17.64
CA VAL A 203 -17.56 -11.67 -17.40
C VAL A 203 -16.19 -12.11 -16.90
N GLU A 204 -15.09 -11.57 -17.42
CA GLU A 204 -13.73 -11.95 -17.00
C GLU A 204 -13.42 -11.57 -15.56
N ASN A 205 -13.79 -10.35 -15.12
CA ASN A 205 -13.62 -9.93 -13.74
C ASN A 205 -14.51 -10.74 -12.79
N ALA A 206 -15.73 -11.09 -13.21
CA ALA A 206 -16.62 -11.94 -12.45
C ALA A 206 -16.09 -13.38 -12.39
N GLU A 207 -15.55 -13.91 -13.48
CA GLU A 207 -14.93 -15.22 -13.55
C GLU A 207 -13.68 -15.27 -12.70
N LYS A 208 -12.72 -14.36 -12.87
CA LYS A 208 -11.53 -14.28 -12.03
C LYS A 208 -11.90 -14.18 -10.56
N LYS A 209 -12.87 -13.33 -10.20
CA LYS A 209 -13.37 -13.22 -8.83
C LYS A 209 -14.01 -14.53 -8.33
N ARG A 210 -14.75 -15.25 -9.18
CA ARG A 210 -15.31 -16.58 -8.87
C ARG A 210 -14.22 -17.64 -8.73
N ARG A 211 -13.18 -17.62 -9.57
CA ARG A 211 -12.00 -18.51 -9.50
C ARG A 211 -11.22 -18.27 -8.23
N ASP A 212 -10.94 -17.01 -7.93
CA ASP A 212 -10.24 -16.60 -6.71
C ASP A 212 -11.06 -16.96 -5.46
N ALA A 213 -12.39 -16.81 -5.50
CA ALA A 213 -13.29 -17.24 -4.42
C ALA A 213 -13.31 -18.76 -4.24
N ALA A 214 -13.46 -19.53 -5.31
CA ALA A 214 -13.47 -20.99 -5.28
C ALA A 214 -12.12 -21.56 -4.79
N MET A 215 -11.01 -21.01 -5.29
CA MET A 215 -9.67 -21.36 -4.82
C MET A 215 -9.49 -21.03 -3.33
N ASN A 216 -9.92 -19.85 -2.88
CA ASN A 216 -9.85 -19.46 -1.49
C ASN A 216 -10.73 -20.35 -0.59
N GLU A 217 -11.85 -20.84 -1.10
CA GLU A 217 -12.70 -21.78 -0.38
C GLU A 217 -11.99 -23.13 -0.21
N ILE A 218 -11.41 -23.68 -1.27
CA ILE A 218 -10.60 -24.92 -1.20
C ILE A 218 -9.43 -24.76 -0.23
N LEU A 219 -8.74 -23.62 -0.25
CA LEU A 219 -7.64 -23.33 0.69
C LEU A 219 -8.11 -23.20 2.15
N ARG A 220 -9.41 -23.04 2.41
CA ARG A 220 -9.98 -22.97 3.76
C ARG A 220 -10.54 -24.29 4.23
N THR A 221 -11.21 -25.02 3.34
CA THR A 221 -11.94 -26.25 3.67
C THR A 221 -11.07 -27.49 3.63
N ASP A 222 -10.09 -27.57 2.72
CA ASP A 222 -9.19 -28.72 2.66
C ASP A 222 -8.22 -28.68 3.87
N PRO A 223 -8.20 -29.72 4.73
CA PRO A 223 -7.40 -29.72 5.94
C PRO A 223 -5.88 -29.75 5.67
N VAL A 224 -5.44 -30.32 4.55
CA VAL A 224 -4.03 -30.39 4.15
C VAL A 224 -3.59 -29.06 3.54
N LEU A 225 -4.31 -28.58 2.54
CA LEU A 225 -3.99 -27.33 1.84
C LEU A 225 -4.11 -26.12 2.76
N SER A 226 -5.11 -26.09 3.65
CA SER A 226 -5.27 -25.00 4.62
C SER A 226 -4.09 -24.92 5.58
N LYS A 227 -3.58 -26.06 6.06
CA LYS A 227 -2.39 -26.12 6.93
C LYS A 227 -1.14 -25.68 6.18
N GLN A 228 -0.94 -26.13 4.94
CA GLN A 228 0.19 -25.73 4.11
C GLN A 228 0.15 -24.24 3.76
N TYR A 229 -1.01 -23.71 3.40
CA TYR A 229 -1.22 -22.31 3.07
C TYR A 229 -1.01 -21.39 4.29
N LYS A 230 -1.60 -21.74 5.45
CA LYS A 230 -1.43 -20.98 6.70
C LYS A 230 0.01 -21.01 7.19
N SER A 231 0.66 -22.18 7.18
CA SER A 231 2.07 -22.31 7.58
C SER A 231 3.00 -21.54 6.64
N GLY A 232 2.84 -21.66 5.32
CA GLY A 232 3.61 -20.89 4.35
C GLY A 232 3.41 -19.38 4.51
N ARG A 233 2.18 -18.92 4.72
CA ARG A 233 1.87 -17.51 5.01
C ARG A 233 2.54 -17.04 6.31
N GLY A 234 2.47 -17.83 7.37
CA GLY A 234 3.11 -17.52 8.66
C GLY A 234 4.63 -17.44 8.56
N MET A 235 5.25 -18.36 7.83
CA MET A 235 6.70 -18.33 7.57
C MET A 235 7.11 -17.11 6.75
N ILE A 236 6.33 -16.70 5.75
CA ILE A 236 6.63 -15.48 4.99
C ILE A 236 6.58 -14.26 5.90
N ILE A 237 5.51 -14.12 6.70
CA ILE A 237 5.35 -12.98 7.62
C ILE A 237 6.49 -12.96 8.66
N GLY A 238 6.72 -14.09 9.33
CA GLY A 238 7.78 -14.21 10.32
C GLY A 238 9.16 -14.00 9.72
N GLY A 239 9.38 -14.49 8.49
CA GLY A 239 10.64 -14.34 7.77
C GLY A 239 10.94 -12.88 7.41
N SER A 240 9.94 -12.15 6.92
CA SER A 240 10.05 -10.71 6.62
C SER A 240 10.34 -9.88 7.88
N ILE A 241 9.66 -10.17 9.00
CA ILE A 241 9.89 -9.48 10.28
C ILE A 241 11.30 -9.76 10.81
N ALA A 242 11.74 -11.03 10.76
CA ALA A 242 13.07 -11.42 11.21
C ALA A 242 14.19 -10.79 10.35
N LEU A 243 14.00 -10.67 9.04
CA LEU A 243 14.94 -9.94 8.17
C LEU A 243 15.00 -8.45 8.50
N ALA A 244 13.84 -7.81 8.66
CA ALA A 244 13.78 -6.38 8.97
C ALA A 244 14.45 -6.08 10.32
N THR A 245 14.09 -6.82 11.36
CA THR A 245 14.67 -6.65 12.70
C THR A 245 16.16 -7.03 12.71
N GLY A 246 16.54 -8.15 12.12
CA GLY A 246 17.94 -8.57 12.01
C GLY A 246 18.82 -7.55 11.28
N GLY A 247 18.30 -6.97 10.19
CA GLY A 247 18.97 -5.90 9.45
C GLY A 247 19.19 -4.64 10.30
N VAL A 248 18.18 -4.23 11.08
CA VAL A 248 18.31 -3.09 12.01
C VAL A 248 19.38 -3.35 13.07
N PHE A 249 19.42 -4.55 13.66
CA PHE A 249 20.44 -4.91 14.64
C PHE A 249 21.86 -4.95 14.06
N LEU A 250 22.02 -5.41 12.82
CA LEU A 250 23.31 -5.36 12.10
C LEU A 250 23.77 -3.92 11.85
N LEU A 251 22.87 -3.05 11.39
CA LEU A 251 23.20 -1.64 11.17
C LEU A 251 23.54 -0.92 12.48
N GLY A 252 22.79 -1.21 13.55
CA GLY A 252 23.07 -0.70 14.89
C GLY A 252 24.43 -1.16 15.42
N ALA A 253 24.79 -2.43 15.22
CA ALA A 253 26.09 -2.96 15.60
C ALA A 253 27.25 -2.24 14.90
N LEU A 254 27.11 -1.96 13.59
CA LEU A 254 28.12 -1.23 12.82
C LEU A 254 28.26 0.23 13.29
N ALA A 255 27.14 0.90 13.54
CA ALA A 255 27.14 2.28 14.04
C ALA A 255 27.80 2.38 15.42
N PHE A 256 27.49 1.46 16.34
CA PHE A 256 28.12 1.43 17.67
C PHE A 256 29.59 1.02 17.62
N ALA A 257 29.96 0.04 16.78
CA ALA A 257 31.35 -0.38 16.63
C ALA A 257 32.27 0.76 16.15
N GLY A 258 31.76 1.65 15.29
CA GLY A 258 32.49 2.83 14.81
C GLY A 258 32.70 3.91 15.88
N ASN A 259 31.91 3.90 16.96
CA ASN A 259 31.95 4.90 18.03
C ASN A 259 32.53 4.36 19.36
N SER A 260 32.75 3.05 19.49
CA SER A 260 33.23 2.39 20.71
C SER A 260 34.76 2.21 20.75
N GLY A 261 35.37 2.44 21.92
CA GLY A 261 36.79 2.24 22.16
C GLY A 261 37.21 0.75 22.21
N PRO A 262 38.52 0.44 22.26
CA PRO A 262 39.05 -0.93 22.19
C PRO A 262 38.51 -1.90 23.26
N GLY A 263 38.04 -1.37 24.41
CA GLY A 263 37.52 -2.16 25.54
C GLY A 263 36.00 -2.34 25.59
N GLU A 264 35.21 -1.69 24.72
CA GLU A 264 33.74 -1.62 24.82
C GLU A 264 32.99 -2.41 23.72
N ARG A 265 33.65 -3.43 23.15
CA ARG A 265 33.12 -4.18 21.98
C ARG A 265 32.03 -5.20 22.31
N ALA A 266 31.72 -5.43 23.58
CA ALA A 266 30.75 -6.45 23.99
C ALA A 266 29.34 -6.20 23.42
N LEU A 267 28.85 -4.96 23.49
CA LEU A 267 27.53 -4.59 22.99
C LEU A 267 27.41 -4.67 21.45
N PRO A 268 28.31 -4.09 20.64
CA PRO A 268 28.22 -4.21 19.19
C PRO A 268 28.36 -5.66 18.70
N ILE A 269 29.18 -6.50 19.37
CA ILE A 269 29.28 -7.93 19.04
C ILE A 269 27.95 -8.64 19.33
N ALA A 270 27.31 -8.35 20.48
CA ALA A 270 26.01 -8.92 20.82
C ALA A 270 24.91 -8.51 19.83
N LEU A 271 24.83 -7.22 19.47
CA LEU A 271 23.89 -6.70 18.48
C LEU A 271 24.13 -7.32 17.09
N ALA A 272 25.40 -7.48 16.70
CA ALA A 272 25.75 -8.14 15.44
C ALA A 272 25.30 -9.61 15.45
N GLY A 273 25.50 -10.33 16.56
CA GLY A 273 25.05 -11.71 16.72
C GLY A 273 23.53 -11.86 16.56
N VAL A 274 22.74 -11.01 17.23
CA VAL A 274 21.27 -10.99 17.10
C VAL A 274 20.86 -10.63 15.67
N GLY A 275 21.55 -9.66 15.06
CA GLY A 275 21.28 -9.23 13.70
C GLY A 275 21.51 -10.33 12.66
N VAL A 276 22.67 -11.00 12.72
CA VAL A 276 22.98 -12.16 11.86
C VAL A 276 21.94 -13.27 12.06
N ALA A 277 21.63 -13.62 13.31
CA ALA A 277 20.65 -14.66 13.60
C ALA A 277 19.27 -14.33 13.01
N GLY A 278 18.82 -13.08 13.13
CA GLY A 278 17.56 -12.61 12.54
C GLY A 278 17.55 -12.71 11.01
N VAL A 279 18.65 -12.31 10.35
CA VAL A 279 18.76 -12.39 8.89
C VAL A 279 18.77 -13.84 8.39
N VAL A 280 19.53 -14.73 9.05
CA VAL A 280 19.57 -16.15 8.68
C VAL A 280 18.21 -16.81 8.90
N ALA A 281 17.61 -16.63 10.08
CA ALA A 281 16.30 -17.19 10.38
C ALA A 281 15.23 -16.67 9.41
N GLY A 282 15.25 -15.37 9.10
CA GLY A 282 14.31 -14.76 8.18
C GLY A 282 14.44 -15.28 6.75
N SER A 283 15.68 -15.44 6.28
CA SER A 283 15.98 -16.00 4.95
C SER A 283 15.51 -17.45 4.83
N VAL A 284 15.77 -18.27 5.85
CA VAL A 284 15.32 -19.68 5.90
C VAL A 284 13.80 -19.77 5.89
N LEU A 285 13.12 -18.98 6.72
CA LEU A 285 11.66 -18.96 6.76
C LEU A 285 11.04 -18.54 5.43
N LEU A 286 11.60 -17.55 4.72
CA LEU A 286 11.14 -17.20 3.38
C LEU A 286 11.42 -18.32 2.37
N GLY A 287 12.61 -18.92 2.42
CA GLY A 287 13.02 -20.02 1.54
C GLY A 287 12.06 -21.21 1.59
N PHE A 288 11.52 -21.53 2.76
CA PHE A 288 10.50 -22.57 2.91
C PHE A 288 9.06 -22.06 2.72
N GLY A 289 8.76 -20.84 3.18
CA GLY A 289 7.41 -20.28 3.19
C GLY A 289 6.85 -19.98 1.81
N VAL A 290 7.68 -19.40 0.93
CA VAL A 290 7.29 -19.03 -0.44
C VAL A 290 6.89 -20.25 -1.29
N PRO A 291 7.74 -21.30 -1.44
CA PRO A 291 7.36 -22.47 -2.24
C PRO A 291 6.16 -23.19 -1.62
N ARG A 292 6.11 -23.34 -0.29
CA ARG A 292 5.00 -24.02 0.39
C ARG A 292 3.65 -23.34 0.14
N ARG A 293 3.60 -22.01 0.18
CA ARG A 293 2.39 -21.24 -0.16
C ARG A 293 2.05 -21.33 -1.64
N LYS A 294 3.06 -21.31 -2.52
CA LYS A 294 2.88 -21.42 -3.97
C LYS A 294 2.30 -22.79 -4.37
N HIS A 295 2.84 -23.87 -3.83
CA HIS A 295 2.34 -25.23 -4.04
C HIS A 295 0.88 -25.35 -3.59
N ALA A 296 0.55 -24.90 -2.38
CA ALA A 296 -0.83 -24.95 -1.89
C ALA A 296 -1.82 -24.19 -2.81
N LYS A 297 -1.42 -23.01 -3.32
CA LYS A 297 -2.22 -22.25 -4.28
C LYS A 297 -2.36 -22.96 -5.64
N GLN A 298 -1.28 -23.52 -6.16
CA GLN A 298 -1.29 -24.24 -7.45
C GLN A 298 -2.16 -25.50 -7.38
N GLU A 299 -2.07 -26.24 -6.28
CA GLU A 299 -2.89 -27.42 -6.04
C GLU A 299 -4.36 -27.04 -5.86
N ALA A 300 -4.66 -25.98 -5.08
CA ALA A 300 -6.02 -25.45 -4.97
C ALA A 300 -6.58 -25.00 -6.33
N ALA A 301 -5.78 -24.32 -7.16
CA ALA A 301 -6.17 -23.91 -8.51
C ALA A 301 -6.47 -25.11 -9.42
N SER A 302 -5.69 -26.20 -9.31
CA SER A 302 -5.91 -27.42 -10.09
C SER A 302 -7.22 -28.16 -9.74
N ARG A 303 -7.75 -27.93 -8.53
CA ARG A 303 -8.99 -28.53 -8.02
C ARG A 303 -10.24 -27.69 -8.33
N VAL A 304 -10.07 -26.48 -8.88
CA VAL A 304 -11.19 -25.67 -9.38
C VAL A 304 -11.66 -26.26 -10.71
N VAL A 305 -12.82 -26.92 -10.72
CA VAL A 305 -13.42 -27.48 -11.95
C VAL A 305 -14.50 -26.53 -12.47
N PHE A 306 -14.42 -26.16 -13.74
CA PHE A 306 -15.49 -25.43 -14.43
C PHE A 306 -16.43 -26.45 -15.06
N ALA A 307 -17.62 -26.62 -14.51
CA ALA A 307 -18.68 -27.41 -15.12
C ALA A 307 -19.47 -26.50 -16.08
N PRO A 308 -19.65 -26.86 -17.37
CA PRO A 308 -20.56 -26.10 -18.23
C PRO A 308 -21.98 -26.21 -17.65
N THR A 309 -22.46 -25.16 -17.00
CA THR A 309 -23.86 -25.11 -16.56
C THR A 309 -24.69 -24.74 -17.78
N LEU A 310 -25.29 -25.73 -18.42
CA LEU A 310 -26.32 -25.50 -19.42
C LEU A 310 -27.52 -24.82 -18.74
N VAL A 311 -27.53 -23.49 -18.75
CA VAL A 311 -28.71 -22.71 -18.34
C VAL A 311 -29.79 -22.97 -19.40
N PRO A 312 -31.00 -23.40 -19.04
CA PRO A 312 -32.07 -23.59 -20.01
C PRO A 312 -32.36 -22.26 -20.71
N ARG A 313 -32.29 -22.29 -22.04
CA ARG A 313 -32.54 -21.15 -22.93
C ARG A 313 -33.95 -20.62 -22.66
N ARG A 314 -34.07 -19.44 -22.05
CA ARG A 314 -35.32 -18.68 -22.06
C ARG A 314 -35.61 -18.33 -23.52
N ALA A 315 -36.74 -18.77 -24.04
CA ALA A 315 -37.14 -18.55 -25.43
C ALA A 315 -37.08 -17.04 -25.74
N GLY A 316 -36.17 -16.63 -26.64
CA GLY A 316 -36.12 -15.26 -27.18
C GLY A 316 -34.77 -14.53 -27.12
N ALA A 317 -33.77 -14.98 -26.37
CA ALA A 317 -32.46 -14.29 -26.30
C ALA A 317 -31.36 -14.97 -27.14
N ALA A 318 -30.62 -14.19 -27.90
CA ALA A 318 -29.42 -14.63 -28.62
C ALA A 318 -28.16 -14.51 -27.72
N GLY A 319 -27.50 -15.65 -27.42
CA GLY A 319 -26.17 -15.80 -26.75
C GLY A 319 -26.17 -15.66 -25.21
N TYR A 320 -25.40 -16.40 -24.38
CA TYR A 320 -24.44 -17.51 -24.48
C TYR A 320 -24.58 -18.42 -23.25
N ALA A 321 -24.15 -19.69 -23.35
CA ALA A 321 -24.09 -20.65 -22.23
C ALA A 321 -23.04 -20.24 -21.19
N GLY A 322 -23.41 -20.13 -19.90
CA GLY A 322 -22.48 -19.84 -18.82
C GLY A 322 -21.81 -21.10 -18.28
N LEU A 323 -20.47 -21.12 -18.18
CA LEU A 323 -19.74 -22.13 -17.41
C LEU A 323 -19.93 -21.86 -15.90
N GLY A 324 -20.43 -22.84 -15.16
CA GLY A 324 -20.49 -22.84 -13.71
C GLY A 324 -19.19 -23.38 -13.11
N VAL A 325 -18.91 -23.06 -11.85
CA VAL A 325 -17.73 -23.58 -11.13
C VAL A 325 -18.23 -24.56 -10.09
N LEU A 326 -17.75 -25.81 -10.13
CA LEU A 326 -17.95 -26.80 -9.07
C LEU A 326 -16.62 -26.99 -8.36
N ALA A 327 -16.60 -26.73 -7.05
CA ALA A 327 -15.48 -27.14 -6.21
C ALA A 327 -15.62 -28.65 -5.93
N ARG A 328 -14.59 -29.42 -6.25
CA ARG A 328 -14.50 -30.83 -5.85
C ARG A 328 -13.71 -30.87 -4.54
N PHE A 329 -14.40 -31.22 -3.47
CA PHE A 329 -13.83 -31.38 -2.12
C PHE A 329 -13.13 -32.74 -1.99
#